data_AF-A0A8J6YQX5-F1
#
_entry.id   AF-A0A8J6YQX5-F1
#
_cell.length_a   1.000
_cell.length_b   1.000
_cell.length_c   1.000
_cell.angle_alpha   90.00
_cell.angle_beta   90.00
_cell.angle_gamma   90.00
#
_symmetry.space_group_name_H-M   'P 1'
#
loop_
_entity.id
_entity.type
_entity.pdbx_description
1 polymer ?
#
loop_
_entity_poly.entity_id
_entity_poly.type
_entity_poly.pdbx_seq_one_letter_code
_entity_poly.pdbx_strand_id
1 'polypeptide(L)'
;VPMTEEGLKATARFKELGIATNVTLIFSVNQALLAARAGATYVSPFVGRLDDIGQDGIELVSNIVQLFAIHGLDTQVIAASIRHPLHVTQAGLAGAHIATVPYKVITQMTKHPLTDAGLERFLADWKTASVAKS
;
A
#
# COMPACT_ATOMS: atom_id res chain seq x y z
N VAL A 1 -6.44 -14.54 -5.78
CA VAL A 1 -7.67 -15.26 -5.40
C VAL A 1 -8.65 -14.27 -4.76
N PRO A 2 -9.93 -14.19 -5.16
CA PRO A 2 -10.87 -13.27 -4.51
C PRO A 2 -11.29 -13.77 -3.11
N MET A 3 -11.66 -12.85 -2.22
CA MET A 3 -12.22 -13.17 -0.90
C MET A 3 -13.64 -13.76 -1.02
N THR A 4 -13.72 -15.08 -1.11
CA THR A 4 -14.96 -15.88 -1.07
C THR A 4 -14.68 -17.22 -0.38
N GLU A 5 -15.71 -17.98 0.00
CA GLU A 5 -15.51 -19.31 0.60
C GLU A 5 -14.70 -20.25 -0.30
N GLU A 6 -15.04 -20.34 -1.58
CA GLU A 6 -14.27 -21.12 -2.57
C GLU A 6 -12.86 -20.55 -2.77
N GLY A 7 -12.70 -19.23 -2.68
CA GLY A 7 -11.39 -18.58 -2.70
C GLY A 7 -10.51 -18.99 -1.52
N LEU A 8 -11.07 -19.11 -0.32
CA LEU A 8 -10.34 -19.59 0.85
C LEU A 8 -9.96 -21.07 0.71
N LYS A 9 -10.87 -21.93 0.23
CA LYS A 9 -10.56 -23.35 -0.08
C LYS A 9 -9.42 -23.46 -1.09
N ALA A 10 -9.47 -22.66 -2.17
CA ALA A 10 -8.42 -22.61 -3.16
C ALA A 10 -7.09 -22.12 -2.56
N THR A 11 -7.12 -21.10 -1.69
CA THR A 11 -5.94 -20.57 -1.01
C THR A 11 -5.27 -21.63 -0.14
N ALA A 12 -6.05 -22.39 0.64
CA ALA A 12 -5.55 -23.50 1.44
C ALA A 12 -4.90 -24.58 0.56
N ARG A 13 -5.56 -24.95 -0.55
CA ARG A 13 -4.99 -25.92 -1.49
C ARG A 13 -3.69 -25.41 -2.14
N PHE A 14 -3.62 -24.14 -2.50
CA PHE A 14 -2.40 -23.55 -3.07
C PHE A 14 -1.26 -23.50 -2.05
N LYS A 15 -1.55 -23.27 -0.77
CA LYS A 15 -0.55 -23.31 0.30
C LYS A 15 0.09 -24.70 0.42
N GLU A 16 -0.72 -25.78 0.38
CA GLU A 16 -0.22 -27.17 0.38
C GLU A 16 0.69 -27.47 -0.81
N LEU A 17 0.43 -26.83 -1.96
CA LEU A 17 1.22 -26.96 -3.17
C LEU A 17 2.44 -26.03 -3.22
N GLY A 18 2.68 -25.22 -2.18
CA GLY A 18 3.78 -24.25 -2.14
C GLY A 18 3.61 -23.05 -3.08
N ILE A 19 2.39 -22.78 -3.56
CA ILE A 19 2.08 -21.68 -4.47
C ILE A 19 1.71 -20.44 -3.66
N ALA A 20 2.46 -19.35 -3.86
CA ALA A 20 2.17 -18.07 -3.23
C ALA A 20 0.85 -17.49 -3.72
N THR A 21 0.07 -16.92 -2.82
CA THR A 21 -1.26 -16.38 -3.13
C THR A 21 -1.44 -14.97 -2.61
N ASN A 22 -2.10 -14.14 -3.43
CA ASN A 22 -2.65 -12.86 -3.00
C ASN A 22 -4.17 -12.97 -2.93
N VAL A 23 -4.73 -12.83 -1.74
CA VAL A 23 -6.19 -12.77 -1.54
C VAL A 23 -6.66 -11.32 -1.61
N THR A 24 -7.53 -11.03 -2.57
CA THR A 24 -7.97 -9.67 -2.95
C THR A 24 -9.45 -9.43 -2.66
N LEU A 25 -9.92 -8.19 -2.86
CA LEU A 25 -11.29 -7.74 -2.50
C LEU A 25 -11.58 -7.87 -1.01
N ILE A 26 -10.62 -7.48 -0.16
CA ILE A 26 -10.78 -7.46 1.29
C ILE A 26 -11.28 -6.08 1.73
N PHE A 27 -12.34 -6.08 2.53
CA PHE A 27 -13.02 -4.88 3.05
C PHE A 27 -13.26 -4.94 4.56
N SER A 28 -12.82 -6.01 5.24
CA SER A 28 -12.89 -6.12 6.70
C SER A 28 -11.71 -6.89 7.28
N VAL A 29 -11.44 -6.66 8.57
CA VAL A 29 -10.38 -7.34 9.33
C VAL A 29 -10.62 -8.85 9.37
N ASN A 30 -11.89 -9.28 9.55
CA ASN A 30 -12.26 -10.70 9.59
C ASN A 30 -11.94 -11.42 8.27
N GLN A 31 -12.16 -10.75 7.14
CA GLN A 31 -11.78 -11.29 5.83
C GLN A 31 -10.26 -11.49 5.74
N ALA A 32 -9.46 -10.50 6.14
CA ALA A 32 -8.00 -10.62 6.14
C ALA A 32 -7.52 -11.76 7.05
N LEU A 33 -8.12 -11.91 8.23
CA LEU A 33 -7.82 -13.01 9.16
C LEU A 33 -8.11 -14.37 8.53
N LEU A 34 -9.27 -14.55 7.90
CA LEU A 34 -9.63 -15.79 7.23
C LEU A 34 -8.64 -16.12 6.10
N ALA A 35 -8.26 -15.14 5.27
CA ALA A 35 -7.26 -15.33 4.22
C ALA A 35 -5.90 -15.76 4.78
N ALA A 36 -5.41 -15.08 5.82
CA ALA A 36 -4.14 -15.41 6.45
C ALA A 36 -4.16 -16.83 7.04
N ARG A 37 -5.25 -17.21 7.72
CA ARG A 37 -5.42 -18.56 8.28
C ARG A 37 -5.56 -19.64 7.20
N ALA A 38 -6.10 -19.30 6.02
CA ALA A 38 -6.09 -20.18 4.86
C ALA A 38 -4.70 -20.32 4.21
N GLY A 39 -3.68 -19.60 4.69
CA GLY A 39 -2.30 -19.70 4.19
C GLY A 39 -1.96 -18.69 3.10
N ALA A 40 -2.71 -17.58 2.99
CA ALA A 40 -2.39 -16.51 2.06
C ALA A 40 -0.98 -15.95 2.30
N THR A 41 -0.21 -15.76 1.22
CA THR A 41 1.07 -15.03 1.29
C THR A 41 0.83 -13.53 1.46
N TYR A 42 -0.20 -13.03 0.76
CA TYR A 42 -0.58 -11.63 0.76
C TYR A 42 -2.09 -11.45 0.93
N VAL A 43 -2.48 -10.36 1.58
CA VAL A 43 -3.86 -9.85 1.61
C VAL A 43 -3.92 -8.45 1.03
N SER A 44 -4.92 -8.16 0.20
CA SER A 44 -5.10 -6.84 -0.43
C SER A 44 -6.39 -6.15 0.06
N PRO A 45 -6.35 -5.38 1.17
CA PRO A 45 -7.43 -4.46 1.55
C PRO A 45 -7.58 -3.31 0.55
N PHE A 46 -8.81 -2.96 0.18
CA PHE A 46 -9.10 -1.94 -0.85
C PHE A 46 -9.45 -0.59 -0.19
N VAL A 47 -8.42 0.18 0.14
CA VAL A 47 -8.50 1.47 0.86
C VAL A 47 -9.46 2.43 0.15
N GLY A 48 -9.15 2.82 -1.08
CA GLY A 48 -9.90 3.87 -1.77
C GLY A 48 -11.35 3.53 -2.09
N ARG A 49 -11.76 2.26 -2.06
CA ARG A 49 -13.17 1.88 -2.24
C ARG A 49 -13.98 2.03 -0.95
N LEU A 50 -13.33 1.96 0.21
CA LEU A 50 -13.96 2.26 1.50
C LEU A 50 -14.15 3.77 1.65
N ASP A 51 -13.16 4.56 1.25
CA ASP A 51 -13.29 6.02 1.29
C ASP A 51 -14.43 6.51 0.37
N ASP A 52 -14.61 5.87 -0.80
CA ASP A 52 -15.72 6.16 -1.73
C ASP A 52 -17.12 6.00 -1.08
N ILE A 53 -17.23 5.21 0.00
CA ILE A 53 -18.48 4.98 0.76
C ILE A 53 -18.44 5.60 2.17
N GLY A 54 -17.49 6.50 2.43
CA GLY A 54 -17.40 7.25 3.70
C GLY A 54 -16.82 6.48 4.88
N GLN A 55 -16.06 5.41 4.63
CA GLN A 55 -15.33 4.66 5.67
C GLN A 55 -13.82 4.93 5.53
N ASP A 56 -13.10 4.98 6.64
CA ASP A 56 -11.65 5.16 6.63
C ASP A 56 -10.95 3.86 6.18
N GLY A 57 -10.47 3.83 4.93
CA GLY A 57 -9.77 2.67 4.40
C GLY A 57 -8.38 2.43 5.02
N ILE A 58 -7.74 3.46 5.57
CA ILE A 58 -6.44 3.35 6.25
C ILE A 58 -6.60 2.69 7.62
N GLU A 59 -7.68 3.00 8.33
CA GLU A 59 -8.00 2.34 9.60
C GLU A 59 -8.09 0.81 9.42
N LEU A 60 -8.70 0.33 8.33
CA LEU A 60 -8.72 -1.10 8.00
C LEU A 60 -7.32 -1.69 7.88
N VAL A 61 -6.41 -1.01 7.18
CA VAL A 61 -5.02 -1.45 7.01
C VAL A 61 -4.33 -1.56 8.37
N SER A 62 -4.43 -0.51 9.20
CA SER A 62 -3.84 -0.47 10.54
C SER A 62 -4.34 -1.62 11.41
N ASN A 63 -5.65 -1.86 11.42
CA ASN A 63 -6.25 -2.93 12.22
C ASN A 63 -5.82 -4.33 11.74
N ILE A 64 -5.68 -4.55 10.42
CA ILE A 64 -5.18 -5.82 9.88
C ILE A 64 -3.73 -6.05 10.31
N VAL A 65 -2.86 -5.04 10.15
CA VAL A 65 -1.44 -5.14 10.51
C VAL A 65 -1.28 -5.43 11.99
N GLN A 66 -2.00 -4.69 12.85
CA GLN A 66 -1.99 -4.90 14.29
C GLN A 66 -2.44 -6.31 14.65
N LEU A 67 -3.54 -6.79 14.06
CA LEU A 67 -4.04 -8.14 14.29
C LEU A 67 -3.01 -9.21 13.89
N PHE A 68 -2.37 -9.04 12.74
CA PHE A 68 -1.35 -9.98 12.27
C PHE A 68 -0.15 -10.02 13.22
N ALA A 69 0.28 -8.86 13.71
CA ALA A 69 1.35 -8.78 14.71
C ALA A 69 0.97 -9.47 16.03
N ILE A 70 -0.25 -9.25 16.54
CA ILE A 70 -0.76 -9.87 17.78
C ILE A 70 -0.76 -11.41 17.67
N HIS A 71 -1.13 -11.95 16.51
CA HIS A 71 -1.25 -13.39 16.29
C HIS A 71 0.01 -14.04 15.70
N GLY A 72 1.08 -13.29 15.44
CA GLY A 72 2.30 -13.79 14.81
C GLY A 72 2.04 -14.37 13.40
N LEU A 73 1.24 -13.68 12.59
CA LEU A 73 0.93 -14.10 11.22
C LEU A 73 1.92 -13.51 10.22
N ASP A 74 2.56 -14.37 9.43
CA ASP A 74 3.55 -13.97 8.42
C ASP A 74 2.95 -13.40 7.12
N THR A 75 1.62 -13.42 6.98
CA THR A 75 0.92 -12.90 5.81
C THR A 75 1.18 -11.40 5.67
N GLN A 76 1.59 -10.96 4.48
CA GLN A 76 1.91 -9.55 4.23
C GLN A 76 0.68 -8.77 3.76
N VAL A 77 0.59 -7.51 4.20
CA VAL A 77 -0.50 -6.60 3.84
C VAL A 77 -0.11 -5.75 2.63
N ILE A 78 -0.90 -5.85 1.56
CA ILE A 78 -0.80 -5.02 0.35
C ILE A 78 -1.90 -3.96 0.39
N ALA A 79 -1.58 -2.73 0.75
CA ALA A 79 -2.52 -1.63 0.61
C ALA A 79 -2.87 -1.42 -0.87
N ALA A 80 -4.11 -1.71 -1.24
CA ALA A 80 -4.59 -1.64 -2.61
C ALA A 80 -5.65 -0.55 -2.79
N SER A 81 -5.97 -0.26 -4.05
CA SER A 81 -6.91 0.82 -4.40
C SER A 81 -6.47 2.20 -3.88
N ILE A 82 -5.17 2.48 -3.92
CA ILE A 82 -4.59 3.80 -3.57
C ILE A 82 -5.09 4.87 -4.53
N ARG A 83 -5.54 6.02 -4.01
CA ARG A 83 -6.15 7.12 -4.79
C ARG A 83 -5.25 8.35 -4.94
N HIS A 84 -4.44 8.64 -3.92
CA HIS A 84 -3.61 9.84 -3.86
C HIS A 84 -2.35 9.62 -2.99
N PRO A 85 -1.34 10.50 -3.07
CA PRO A 85 -0.08 10.34 -2.33
C PRO A 85 -0.25 10.15 -0.83
N LEU A 86 -1.25 10.82 -0.22
CA LEU A 86 -1.47 10.69 1.22
C LEU A 86 -1.84 9.26 1.66
N HIS A 87 -2.57 8.48 0.85
CA HIS A 87 -2.82 7.07 1.16
C HIS A 87 -1.51 6.25 1.20
N VAL A 88 -0.54 6.58 0.36
CA VAL A 88 0.76 5.86 0.35
C VAL A 88 1.48 6.10 1.66
N THR A 89 1.57 7.36 2.09
CA THR A 89 2.16 7.74 3.38
C THR A 89 1.42 7.07 4.54
N GLN A 90 0.10 7.19 4.56
CA GLN A 90 -0.74 6.65 5.63
C GLN A 90 -0.69 5.12 5.71
N ALA A 91 -0.72 4.42 4.57
CA ALA A 91 -0.60 2.97 4.53
C ALA A 91 0.76 2.50 5.06
N GLY A 92 1.85 3.20 4.69
CA GLY A 92 3.18 2.92 5.23
C GLY A 92 3.26 3.13 6.75
N LEU A 93 2.70 4.23 7.26
CA LEU A 93 2.63 4.51 8.70
C LEU A 93 1.74 3.52 9.46
N ALA A 94 0.69 3.00 8.82
CA ALA A 94 -0.17 1.94 9.34
C ALA A 94 0.52 0.54 9.31
N GLY A 95 1.75 0.45 8.79
CA GLY A 95 2.55 -0.77 8.76
C GLY A 95 2.21 -1.72 7.60
N ALA A 96 1.59 -1.23 6.53
CA ALA A 96 1.46 -2.01 5.30
C ALA A 96 2.84 -2.41 4.77
N HIS A 97 2.97 -3.65 4.30
CA HIS A 97 4.24 -4.19 3.80
C HIS A 97 4.49 -3.74 2.36
N ILE A 98 3.41 -3.63 1.58
CA ILE A 98 3.43 -3.29 0.15
C ILE A 98 2.27 -2.32 -0.11
N ALA A 99 2.44 -1.43 -1.09
CA ALA A 99 1.32 -0.68 -1.67
C ALA A 99 1.28 -0.88 -3.19
N THR A 100 0.08 -1.07 -3.74
CA THR A 100 -0.13 -1.02 -5.20
C THR A 100 -0.64 0.35 -5.59
N VAL A 101 0.21 1.10 -6.29
CA VAL A 101 0.02 2.54 -6.50
C VAL A 101 -0.16 2.83 -8.00
N PRO A 102 -1.23 3.53 -8.42
CA PRO A 102 -1.38 3.95 -9.82
C PRO A 102 -0.21 4.86 -10.26
N TYR A 103 0.23 4.73 -11.51
CA TYR A 103 1.37 5.51 -12.04
C TYR A 103 1.23 7.02 -11.82
N LYS A 104 0.02 7.58 -11.98
CA LYS A 104 -0.26 8.99 -11.71
C LYS A 104 0.07 9.40 -10.26
N VAL A 105 -0.21 8.54 -9.29
CA VAL A 105 0.08 8.83 -7.88
C VAL A 105 1.59 8.75 -7.64
N ILE A 106 2.28 7.77 -8.25
CA ILE A 106 3.74 7.65 -8.18
C ILE A 106 4.41 8.94 -8.70
N THR A 107 3.98 9.47 -9.85
CA THR A 107 4.57 10.70 -10.40
C THR A 107 4.23 11.93 -9.57
N GLN A 108 3.06 11.98 -8.92
CA GLN A 108 2.72 13.06 -7.99
C GLN A 108 3.62 13.05 -6.75
N MET A 109 4.01 11.88 -6.25
CA MET A 109 4.87 11.75 -5.07
C MET A 109 6.28 12.34 -5.27
N THR A 110 6.74 12.50 -6.53
CA THR A 110 8.05 13.09 -6.82
C THR A 110 8.02 14.62 -6.90
N LYS A 111 6.89 15.27 -6.60
CA LYS A 111 6.69 16.71 -6.80
C LYS A 111 6.47 17.41 -5.47
N HIS A 112 7.16 18.54 -5.28
CA HIS A 112 6.94 19.43 -4.15
C HIS A 112 7.39 20.86 -4.53
N PRO A 113 6.56 21.91 -4.30
CA PRO A 113 6.89 23.27 -4.72
C PRO A 113 8.23 23.80 -4.19
N LEU A 114 8.60 23.43 -2.94
CA LEU A 114 9.89 23.82 -2.37
C LEU A 114 11.08 23.07 -2.99
N THR A 115 10.87 21.86 -3.51
CA THR A 115 11.91 21.14 -4.23
C THR A 115 12.22 21.86 -5.55
N ASP A 116 11.17 22.24 -6.28
CA ASP A 116 11.30 22.97 -7.54
C ASP A 116 11.95 24.34 -7.30
N ALA A 117 11.48 25.10 -6.31
CA ALA A 117 12.05 26.40 -5.95
C ALA A 117 13.53 26.29 -5.51
N GLY A 118 13.90 25.22 -4.79
CA GLY A 118 15.28 24.96 -4.40
C GLY A 118 16.18 24.69 -5.60
N LEU A 119 15.71 23.88 -6.56
CA LEU A 119 16.43 23.60 -7.80
C LEU A 119 16.63 24.86 -8.65
N GLU A 120 15.60 25.68 -8.80
CA GLU A 120 15.68 26.96 -9.52
C GLU A 120 16.75 27.88 -8.92
N ARG A 121 16.75 28.00 -7.58
CA ARG A 121 17.74 28.81 -6.86
C ARG A 121 19.17 28.28 -7.06
N PHE A 122 19.37 26.96 -6.93
CA PHE A 122 20.70 26.36 -7.16
C PHE A 122 21.20 26.59 -8.58
N LEU A 123 20.33 26.51 -9.59
CA LEU A 123 20.69 26.77 -10.97
C LEU A 123 21.03 28.25 -11.22
N ALA A 124 20.34 29.18 -10.56
CA ALA A 124 20.63 30.61 -10.65
C ALA A 124 22.00 30.94 -10.03
N ASP A 125 22.25 30.46 -8.81
CA ASP A 125 23.51 30.67 -8.09
C ASP A 125 24.70 30.08 -8.87
N TRP A 126 24.52 28.88 -9.45
CA TRP A 126 25.53 28.23 -10.28
C TRP A 126 25.89 29.05 -11.52
N LYS A 127 24.88 29.58 -12.24
CA LYS A 127 25.11 30.44 -13.41
C LYS A 127 25.93 31.67 -13.04
N THR A 128 25.55 32.37 -11.97
CA THR A 128 26.30 33.55 -11.49
C THR A 128 27.74 33.19 -11.14
N ALA A 129 27.97 32.10 -10.42
CA ALA A 129 29.31 31.66 -10.04
C ALA A 129 30.18 31.23 -11.23
N SER A 130 29.58 30.66 -12.28
CA SER A 130 30.28 30.24 -13.50
C SER A 130 30.68 31.42 -14.39
N VAL A 131 29.85 32.47 -14.46
CA VAL A 131 30.14 33.71 -15.21
C VAL A 131 31.23 34.54 -14.53
N ALA A 132 31.31 34.53 -13.21
CA ALA A 132 32.37 35.23 -12.46
C ALA A 132 33.78 34.62 -12.65
N LYS A 133 33.89 33.45 -13.28
CA LYS A 133 35.16 32.74 -13.54
C LYS A 133 35.65 32.83 -14.99
N SER A 134 34.90 33.47 -15.89
CA SER A 134 35.25 33.71 -17.30
C SER A 134 35.56 35.17 -17.56
#